data_AF-D9WIR6-F1
#
_entry.id   AF-D9WIR6-F1
#
_cell.length_a   1.000
_cell.length_b   1.000
_cell.length_c   1.000
_cell.angle_alpha   90.00
_cell.angle_beta   90.00
_cell.angle_gamma   90.00
#
_symmetry.space_group_name_H-M   'P 1'
#
loop_
_entity.id
_entity.type
_entity.pdbx_description
1 polymer ?
#
loop_
_entity_poly.entity_id
_entity_poly.type
_entity_poly.pdbx_seq_one_letter_code
_entity_poly.pdbx_strand_id
1 'polypeptide(L)'
;MNVGASTVWEILKEAGIDPAPERNSRTWATFLRNQADALLACDFLETVTLSGIRTYVLVVIEHGSRRIRVLGATTHPTASWIAQAAKNLVMDPEASATAHGS
;
A
#
# COMPACT_ATOMS: atom_id res chain seq x y z
N MET A 1 9.95 13.29 14.66
CA MET A 1 9.20 12.82 15.84
C MET A 1 9.02 11.32 15.68
N ASN A 2 9.81 10.51 16.39
CA ASN A 2 9.78 9.05 16.30
C ASN A 2 8.91 8.53 17.45
N VAL A 3 7.69 8.10 17.14
CA VAL A 3 6.79 7.52 18.11
C VAL A 3 7.17 6.06 18.27
N GLY A 4 7.67 5.68 19.45
CA GLY A 4 8.02 4.30 19.75
C GLY A 4 6.77 3.42 19.81
N ALA A 5 6.92 2.13 19.49
CA ALA A 5 5.83 1.15 19.58
C ALA A 5 5.16 1.13 20.98
N SER A 6 5.92 1.44 22.02
CA SER A 6 5.45 1.62 23.40
C SER A 6 4.49 2.81 23.57
N THR A 7 4.71 3.92 22.88
CA THR A 7 3.79 5.07 22.91
C THR A 7 2.46 4.74 22.22
N VAL A 8 2.52 4.02 21.09
CA VAL A 8 1.31 3.55 20.39
C VAL A 8 0.52 2.60 21.29
N TRP A 9 1.20 1.71 22.02
CA TRP A 9 0.59 0.77 22.95
C TRP A 9 -0.17 1.47 24.09
N GLU A 10 0.44 2.47 24.72
CA GLU A 10 -0.21 3.20 25.81
C GLU A 10 -1.45 3.97 25.33
N ILE A 11 -1.40 4.57 24.14
CA ILE A 11 -2.56 5.25 23.53
C ILE A 11 -3.72 4.28 23.29
N LEU A 12 -3.44 3.10 22.74
CA LEU A 12 -4.47 2.08 22.48
C LEU A 12 -5.08 1.54 23.78
N LYS A 13 -4.27 1.38 24.82
CA LYS A 13 -4.70 0.96 26.14
C LYS A 13 -5.57 2.01 26.83
N GLU A 14 -5.17 3.29 26.77
CA GLU A 14 -5.97 4.41 27.29
C GLU A 14 -7.32 4.53 26.55
N ALA A 15 -7.34 4.21 25.26
CA ALA A 15 -8.56 4.14 24.45
C ALA A 15 -9.41 2.88 24.69
N GLY A 16 -9.00 1.96 25.57
CA GLY A 16 -9.73 0.72 25.87
C GLY A 16 -9.76 -0.28 24.72
N ILE A 17 -8.81 -0.21 23.78
CA ILE A 17 -8.73 -1.10 22.62
C ILE A 17 -7.85 -2.31 23.01
N ASP A 18 -8.50 -3.43 23.33
CA ASP A 18 -7.81 -4.66 23.67
C ASP A 18 -7.09 -5.27 22.45
N PRO A 19 -5.91 -5.90 22.65
CA PRO A 19 -5.23 -6.63 21.59
C PRO A 19 -6.13 -7.75 21.06
N ALA A 20 -6.24 -7.85 19.74
CA ALA A 20 -7.11 -8.83 19.09
C ALA A 20 -6.84 -10.27 19.63
N PRO A 21 -7.91 -11.00 20.03
CA PRO A 21 -7.80 -12.26 20.76
C PRO A 21 -7.19 -13.42 19.96
N GLU A 22 -7.19 -13.32 18.63
CA GLU A 22 -6.73 -14.39 17.74
C GLU A 22 -5.43 -14.05 17.01
N ARG A 23 -4.33 -13.90 17.75
CA ARG A 23 -3.01 -13.67 17.15
C ARG A 23 -2.42 -14.90 16.43
N ASN A 24 -3.09 -16.07 16.54
CA ASN A 24 -2.60 -17.38 16.09
C ASN A 24 -3.48 -18.10 15.05
N SER A 25 -4.66 -17.58 14.66
CA SER A 25 -5.47 -18.17 13.59
C SER A 25 -5.11 -17.47 12.27
N ARG A 26 -4.34 -18.18 11.41
CA ARG A 26 -3.58 -17.66 10.24
C ARG A 26 -2.42 -16.73 10.63
N THR A 27 -1.21 -17.28 10.59
CA THR A 27 -0.02 -16.44 10.58
C THR A 27 -0.08 -15.49 9.40
N TRP A 28 0.27 -14.22 9.62
CA TRP A 28 0.37 -13.20 8.58
C TRP A 28 1.14 -13.71 7.36
N ALA A 29 2.18 -14.53 7.59
CA ALA A 29 2.95 -15.17 6.53
C ALA A 29 2.14 -16.16 5.66
N THR A 30 1.21 -16.93 6.23
CA THR A 30 0.36 -17.86 5.46
C THR A 30 -0.73 -17.09 4.70
N PHE A 31 -1.29 -16.04 5.29
CA PHE A 31 -2.22 -15.15 4.58
C PHE A 31 -1.53 -14.48 3.39
N LEU A 32 -0.36 -13.86 3.60
CA LEU A 32 0.44 -13.26 2.55
C LEU A 32 0.81 -14.27 1.47
N ARG A 33 1.24 -15.49 1.83
CA ARG A 33 1.56 -16.54 0.84
C ARG A 33 0.36 -16.96 0.00
N ASN A 34 -0.81 -17.14 0.62
CA ASN A 34 -2.02 -17.57 -0.08
C ASN A 34 -2.70 -16.46 -0.89
N GLN A 35 -2.30 -15.21 -0.68
CA GLN A 35 -2.85 -14.05 -1.37
C GLN A 35 -1.77 -13.30 -2.17
N ALA A 36 -0.50 -13.74 -2.17
CA ALA A 36 0.64 -13.02 -2.75
C ALA A 36 0.45 -12.70 -4.23
N ASP A 37 -0.19 -13.59 -4.97
CA ASP A 37 -0.47 -13.42 -6.40
C ASP A 37 -1.63 -12.44 -6.66
N ALA A 38 -2.45 -12.16 -5.65
CA ALA A 38 -3.54 -11.18 -5.69
C ALA A 38 -3.23 -9.90 -4.88
N LEU A 39 -2.12 -9.86 -4.14
CA LEU A 39 -1.74 -8.76 -3.26
C LEU A 39 -0.92 -7.73 -4.03
N LEU A 40 -1.60 -6.65 -4.40
CA LEU A 40 -0.97 -5.43 -4.86
C LEU A 40 -0.53 -4.62 -3.65
N ALA A 41 0.76 -4.36 -3.51
CA ALA A 41 1.26 -3.38 -2.56
C ALA A 41 1.30 -2.00 -3.22
N CYS A 42 0.86 -0.96 -2.51
CA CYS A 42 0.99 0.42 -2.98
C CYS A 42 2.03 1.15 -2.14
N ASP A 43 2.90 1.94 -2.79
CA ASP A 43 3.88 2.77 -2.10
C ASP A 43 4.12 4.08 -2.87
N PHE A 44 4.84 5.02 -2.24
CA PHE A 44 5.24 6.28 -2.85
C PHE A 44 6.74 6.34 -3.09
N LEU A 45 7.11 6.81 -4.29
CA LEU A 45 8.45 7.27 -4.60
C LEU A 45 8.46 8.80 -4.59
N GLU A 46 9.43 9.38 -3.89
CA GLU A 46 9.66 10.81 -3.91
C GLU A 46 10.78 11.15 -4.90
N THR A 47 10.57 12.14 -5.75
CA THR A 47 11.58 12.64 -6.68
C THR A 47 11.61 14.16 -6.71
N VAL A 48 12.73 14.72 -7.13
CA VAL A 48 12.91 16.15 -7.32
C VAL A 48 13.27 16.39 -8.78
N THR A 49 12.49 17.22 -9.47
CA THR A 49 12.74 17.55 -10.88
C THR A 49 14.00 18.43 -11.01
N LEU A 50 14.50 18.60 -12.24
CA LEU A 50 15.64 19.50 -12.51
C LEU A 50 15.37 20.95 -12.06
N SER A 51 14.10 21.37 -12.02
CA SER A 51 13.67 22.68 -11.53
C SER A 51 13.50 22.74 -10.01
N GLY A 52 13.86 21.70 -9.28
CA GLY A 52 13.76 21.63 -7.82
C GLY A 52 12.36 21.33 -7.29
N ILE A 53 11.41 20.94 -8.15
CA ILE A 53 10.03 20.65 -7.74
C ILE A 53 9.96 19.23 -7.20
N ARG A 54 9.51 19.09 -5.94
CA ARG A 54 9.25 17.79 -5.33
C ARG A 54 7.96 17.20 -5.87
N THR A 55 8.04 15.96 -6.35
CA THR A 55 6.93 15.20 -6.92
C THR A 55 6.85 13.85 -6.24
N TYR A 56 5.63 13.44 -5.92
CA TYR A 56 5.29 12.15 -5.35
C TYR A 56 4.70 11.27 -6.44
N VAL A 57 5.27 10.09 -6.62
CA VAL A 57 4.83 9.10 -7.60
C VAL A 57 4.20 7.93 -6.85
N LEU A 58 2.93 7.67 -7.12
CA LEU A 58 2.24 6.51 -6.56
C LEU A 58 2.53 5.29 -7.44
N VAL A 59 3.06 4.24 -6.83
CA VAL A 59 3.36 2.99 -7.50
C VAL A 59 2.61 1.83 -6.88
N VAL A 60 2.32 0.84 -7.72
CA VAL A 60 1.82 -0.47 -7.33
C VAL A 60 2.88 -1.51 -7.62
N ILE A 61 3.08 -2.41 -6.68
CA ILE A 61 4.05 -3.49 -6.75
C ILE A 61 3.26 -4.80 -6.68
N GLU A 62 3.27 -5.54 -7.78
CA GLU A 62 2.79 -6.93 -7.80
C GLU A 62 3.81 -7.80 -7.06
N HIS A 63 3.43 -8.36 -5.91
CA HIS A 63 4.38 -9.04 -5.02
C HIS A 63 4.92 -10.35 -5.61
N GLY A 64 4.10 -11.09 -6.37
CA GLY A 64 4.50 -12.34 -7.04
C GLY A 64 5.43 -12.13 -8.24
N SER A 65 5.17 -11.11 -9.07
CA SER A 65 5.91 -10.86 -10.32
C SER A 65 7.04 -9.83 -10.17
N ARG A 66 7.12 -9.15 -9.02
CA ARG A 66 8.01 -7.99 -8.77
C ARG A 66 7.85 -6.86 -9.79
N ARG A 67 6.71 -6.79 -10.48
CA ARG A 67 6.43 -5.72 -11.45
C ARG A 67 5.97 -4.48 -10.71
N ILE A 68 6.57 -3.35 -11.08
CA ILE A 68 6.21 -2.03 -10.58
C ILE A 68 5.41 -1.31 -11.66
N ARG A 69 4.24 -0.79 -11.29
CA ARG A 69 3.39 0.02 -12.14
C ARG A 69 3.20 1.40 -11.55
N VAL A 70 3.41 2.43 -12.35
CA VAL A 70 3.14 3.82 -11.95
C VAL A 70 1.65 4.11 -12.14
N LEU A 71 0.99 4.57 -11.08
CA LEU A 71 -0.42 5.01 -11.14
C LEU A 71 -0.54 6.51 -11.45
N GLY A 72 0.48 7.29 -11.11
CA GLY A 72 0.51 8.72 -11.40
C GLY A 72 1.56 9.46 -10.57
N ALA A 73 1.79 10.72 -10.92
CA ALA A 73 2.69 11.62 -10.24
C ALA A 73 1.99 12.95 -9.91
N THR A 74 2.24 13.50 -8.72
CA THR A 74 1.64 14.76 -8.27
C THR A 74 2.57 15.48 -7.30
N THR A 75 2.52 16.81 -7.29
CA THR A 75 3.18 17.63 -6.27
C THR A 75 2.38 17.70 -4.97
N HIS A 76 1.10 17.28 -5.00
CA HIS A 76 0.18 17.33 -3.87
C HIS A 76 -0.56 15.98 -3.73
N PRO A 77 0.00 15.01 -3.00
CA PRO A 77 -0.56 13.67 -2.84
C PRO A 77 -1.71 13.65 -1.84
N THR A 78 -2.85 14.25 -2.20
CA THR A 78 -4.03 14.28 -1.34
C THR A 78 -4.77 12.94 -1.34
N ALA A 79 -5.51 12.66 -0.27
CA ALA A 79 -6.30 11.44 -0.15
C ALA A 79 -7.29 11.25 -1.31
N SER A 80 -7.92 12.33 -1.80
CA SER A 80 -8.84 12.29 -2.94
C SER A 80 -8.14 11.87 -4.24
N TRP A 81 -6.92 12.36 -4.45
CA TRP A 81 -6.11 11.98 -5.61
C TRP A 81 -5.70 10.50 -5.55
N ILE A 82 -5.29 10.02 -4.37
CA ILE A 82 -4.94 8.60 -4.14
C ILE A 82 -6.15 7.70 -4.41
N ALA A 83 -7.32 8.07 -3.87
CA ALA A 83 -8.55 7.31 -4.08
C ALA A 83 -8.93 7.24 -5.57
N GLN A 84 -8.70 8.31 -6.32
CA GLN A 84 -8.95 8.31 -7.76
C GLN A 84 -7.95 7.44 -8.53
N ALA A 85 -6.66 7.49 -8.17
CA ALA A 85 -5.64 6.64 -8.78
C ALA A 85 -5.94 5.15 -8.54
N ALA A 86 -6.38 4.78 -7.35
CA ALA A 86 -6.82 3.41 -7.03
C ALA A 86 -8.06 2.99 -7.83
N LYS A 87 -9.06 3.87 -7.97
CA LYS A 87 -10.23 3.58 -8.84
C LYS A 87 -9.80 3.34 -10.28
N ASN A 88 -8.93 4.20 -10.81
CA ASN A 88 -8.45 4.07 -12.19
C ASN A 88 -7.70 2.74 -12.41
N LEU A 89 -6.92 2.27 -11.43
CA LEU A 89 -6.26 0.97 -11.48
C LEU A 89 -7.26 -0.19 -11.58
N VAL A 90 -8.31 -0.18 -10.75
CA VAL A 90 -9.32 -1.25 -10.74
C VAL A 90 -10.14 -1.26 -12.03
N MET A 91 -10.36 -0.09 -12.62
CA MET A 91 -11.14 0.06 -13.86
C MET A 91 -10.31 -0.21 -15.12
N ASP A 92 -9.00 -0.46 -14.99
CA ASP A 92 -8.14 -0.72 -16.14
C ASP A 92 -8.25 -2.19 -16.61
N PRO A 93 -8.72 -2.46 -17.84
CA PRO A 93 -8.90 -3.82 -18.35
C PRO A 93 -7.61 -4.65 -18.39
N GLU A 94 -6.44 -4.02 -18.53
CA GLU A 94 -5.14 -4.71 -18.53
C GLU A 94 -4.66 -5.07 -17.12
N ALA A 95 -5.16 -4.40 -16.08
CA ALA A 95 -4.85 -4.74 -14.68
C ALA A 95 -5.53 -6.05 -14.23
N SER A 96 -6.67 -6.40 -14.83
CA SER A 96 -7.39 -7.66 -14.58
C SER A 96 -6.85 -8.86 -15.37
N ALA A 97 -6.05 -8.63 -16.41
CA ALA A 97 -5.55 -9.68 -17.30
C ALA A 97 -4.30 -10.41 -16.75
N THR A 98 -3.53 -9.78 -15.84
CA THR A 98 -2.30 -10.37 -15.28
C THR A 98 -2.56 -11.41 -14.18
N ALA A 99 -3.77 -11.54 -13.66
CA ALA A 99 -4.13 -12.51 -12.62
C ALA A 99 -4.52 -13.91 -13.14
N HIS A 100 -4.50 -14.16 -14.46
CA HIS A 100 -5.00 -15.41 -15.04
C HIS A 100 -4.24 -15.92 -16.28
N GLY A 101 -2.90 -15.89 -16.28
CA GLY A 101 -2.17 -16.44 -17.41
C GLY A 101 -0.67 -16.68 -17.22
N SER A 102 -0.32 -17.88 -16.70
CA SER A 102 0.62 -18.88 -17.28
C SER A 102 1.09 -19.85 -16.19
#